data_AF-A0A7S2S022-F1
#
_entry.id   AF-A0A7S2S022-F1
#
_cell.length_a   1.000
_cell.length_b   1.000
_cell.length_c   1.000
_cell.angle_alpha   90.00
_cell.angle_beta   90.00
_cell.angle_gamma   90.00
#
_symmetry.space_group_name_H-M   'P 1'
#
loop_
_entity.id
_entity.type
_entity.pdbx_description
1 polymer ?
#
loop_
_entity_poly.entity_id
_entity_poly.type
_entity_poly.pdbx_seq_one_letter_code
_entity_poly.pdbx_strand_id
1 'polypeptide(L)'
;GATGVSFPVDDGAGQWRIPPWRAGPHDLGGVETLLGKPVDTIDTGTLHVWEQRTHAALVLLVGKGVMKVDELRRGVEALTPSVYEDWGYYEKWGAAMAHMMLERGVFSPEEFDLGLGGPASPEADAPPQFTVGQRVRVREEKPLSRWRKPHLRTPGYIFGVEGVVDTYEGKFGDPHFLAFRCDQG
;
A
#
# COMPACT_ATOMS: atom_id res chain seq x y z
N GLY A 1 21.62 -25.80 -19.58
CA GLY A 1 22.12 -24.74 -18.68
C GLY A 1 20.93 -24.15 -17.98
N ALA A 2 21.00 -24.04 -16.65
CA ALA A 2 19.87 -23.83 -15.75
C ALA A 2 18.89 -22.72 -16.19
N THR A 3 17.62 -23.11 -16.35
CA THR A 3 16.46 -22.22 -16.43
C THR A 3 16.29 -21.59 -15.05
N GLY A 4 16.67 -20.32 -14.91
CA GLY A 4 16.51 -19.56 -13.67
C GLY A 4 15.02 -19.42 -13.34
N VAL A 5 14.55 -20.19 -12.36
CA VAL A 5 13.23 -20.00 -11.76
C VAL A 5 13.36 -18.84 -10.78
N SER A 6 12.84 -17.67 -11.15
CA SER A 6 12.67 -16.57 -10.20
C SER A 6 11.49 -16.92 -9.28
N PHE A 7 11.73 -17.03 -7.98
CA PHE A 7 10.65 -17.14 -6.99
C PHE A 7 10.04 -15.76 -6.78
N PRO A 8 8.73 -15.55 -7.04
CA PRO A 8 8.13 -14.24 -6.90
C PRO A 8 7.51 -14.07 -5.50
N VAL A 9 7.73 -12.90 -4.91
CA VAL A 9 6.80 -12.34 -3.94
C VAL A 9 5.63 -11.82 -4.77
N ASP A 10 4.56 -12.61 -4.88
CA ASP A 10 3.31 -12.20 -5.52
C ASP A 10 2.47 -11.42 -4.52
N ASP A 11 2.45 -10.09 -4.66
CA ASP A 11 1.61 -9.16 -3.90
C ASP A 11 0.25 -8.89 -4.57
N GLY A 12 -0.10 -9.64 -5.62
CA GLY A 12 -1.35 -9.48 -6.37
C GLY A 12 -1.35 -8.30 -7.37
N ALA A 13 -0.19 -7.69 -7.64
CA ALA A 13 -0.05 -6.67 -8.70
C ALA A 13 0.32 -7.27 -10.08
N GLY A 14 0.65 -8.56 -10.15
CA GLY A 14 1.25 -9.17 -11.34
C GLY A 14 2.71 -8.75 -11.51
N GLN A 15 3.53 -9.63 -12.09
CA GLN A 15 4.94 -9.33 -12.34
C GLN A 15 5.05 -8.20 -13.38
N TRP A 16 5.42 -7.00 -12.95
CA TRP A 16 5.72 -5.91 -13.88
C TRP A 16 7.00 -6.22 -14.64
N ARG A 17 7.01 -5.91 -15.94
CA ARG A 17 8.10 -6.27 -16.84
C ARG A 17 9.37 -5.50 -16.46
N ILE A 18 10.38 -6.21 -15.97
CA ILE A 18 11.71 -5.67 -15.71
C ILE A 18 12.59 -5.93 -16.95
N PRO A 19 13.34 -4.94 -17.46
CA PRO A 19 14.34 -5.21 -18.47
C PRO A 19 15.40 -6.20 -17.95
N PRO A 20 15.94 -7.10 -18.81
CA PRO A 20 16.84 -8.16 -18.36
C PRO A 20 18.17 -7.68 -17.75
N TRP A 21 18.52 -6.39 -17.90
CA TRP A 21 19.72 -5.77 -17.34
C TRP A 21 19.48 -5.03 -16.02
N ARG A 22 18.28 -5.12 -15.43
CA ARG A 22 17.92 -4.39 -14.21
C ARG A 22 17.20 -5.32 -13.22
N ALA A 23 17.47 -5.17 -11.92
CA ALA A 23 16.82 -5.98 -10.88
C ALA A 23 15.47 -5.41 -10.39
N GLY A 24 15.19 -4.13 -10.62
CA GLY A 24 13.94 -3.45 -10.29
C GLY A 24 14.05 -1.92 -10.36
N PRO A 25 13.01 -1.14 -10.03
CA PRO A 25 13.04 0.32 -10.13
C PRO A 25 14.10 0.97 -9.23
N HIS A 26 14.53 0.27 -8.17
CA HIS A 26 15.61 0.67 -7.28
C HIS A 26 17.01 0.59 -7.90
N ASP A 27 17.18 -0.23 -8.93
CA ASP A 27 18.46 -0.46 -9.59
C ASP A 27 18.69 0.60 -10.67
N LEU A 28 19.13 1.78 -10.21
CA LEU A 28 19.31 2.99 -11.01
C LEU A 28 20.69 3.10 -11.67
N GLY A 29 21.58 2.12 -11.46
CA GLY A 29 22.91 2.10 -12.07
C GLY A 29 22.83 1.98 -13.59
N GLY A 30 23.50 2.86 -14.34
CA GLY A 30 23.58 2.78 -15.80
C GLY A 30 22.29 3.16 -16.54
N VAL A 31 21.37 3.86 -15.88
CA VAL A 31 20.11 4.30 -16.49
C VAL A 31 20.35 5.52 -17.37
N GLU A 32 20.39 5.30 -18.69
CA GLU A 32 20.71 6.32 -19.69
C GLU A 32 19.90 7.60 -19.52
N THR A 33 18.60 7.49 -19.23
CA THR A 33 17.71 8.65 -19.06
C THR A 33 17.99 9.48 -17.81
N LEU A 34 18.84 9.01 -16.90
CA LEU A 34 19.29 9.75 -15.71
C LEU A 34 20.73 10.26 -15.85
N LEU A 35 21.52 9.74 -16.79
CA LEU A 35 22.91 10.15 -16.98
C LEU A 35 23.01 11.62 -17.37
N GLY A 36 23.91 12.35 -16.71
CA GLY A 36 24.18 13.77 -17.00
C GLY A 36 23.06 14.73 -16.60
N LYS A 37 21.99 14.26 -15.95
CA LYS A 37 20.95 15.14 -15.42
C LYS A 37 21.48 15.91 -14.19
N PRO A 38 21.06 17.18 -14.01
CA PRO A 38 21.41 17.94 -12.82
C PRO A 38 20.85 17.23 -11.59
N VAL A 39 21.71 17.09 -10.58
CA VAL A 39 21.33 16.59 -9.25
C VAL A 39 21.02 17.80 -8.39
N ASP A 40 19.90 17.77 -7.68
CA ASP A 40 19.67 18.73 -6.62
C ASP A 40 20.63 18.45 -5.46
N THR A 41 21.55 19.39 -5.22
CA THR A 41 22.55 19.28 -4.15
C THR A 41 22.21 20.16 -2.96
N ILE A 42 21.03 20.78 -2.95
CA ILE A 42 20.58 21.61 -1.83
C ILE A 42 20.11 20.69 -0.72
N ASP A 43 20.91 20.59 0.34
CA ASP A 43 20.45 20.03 1.60
C ASP A 43 19.59 21.06 2.32
N THR A 44 18.28 20.84 2.33
CA THR A 44 17.33 21.70 3.06
C THR A 44 17.45 21.53 4.58
N GLY A 45 18.20 20.52 5.05
CA GLY A 45 18.58 20.27 6.45
C GLY A 45 17.42 20.01 7.41
N THR A 46 16.18 20.08 6.92
CA THR A 46 14.98 20.11 7.75
C THR A 46 14.03 19.02 7.30
N LEU A 47 14.16 17.84 7.91
CA LEU A 47 13.15 16.80 7.78
C LEU A 47 11.85 17.23 8.44
N HIS A 48 10.74 16.92 7.81
CA HIS A 48 9.44 17.03 8.45
C HIS A 48 9.38 16.13 9.69
N VAL A 49 8.57 16.52 10.69
CA VAL A 49 8.45 15.76 11.95
C VAL A 49 8.06 14.29 11.72
N TRP A 50 7.23 14.02 10.71
CA TRP A 50 6.83 12.65 10.38
C TRP A 50 7.99 11.83 9.80
N GLU A 51 8.88 12.44 9.00
CA GLU A 51 10.07 11.78 8.45
C GLU A 51 11.05 11.41 9.55
N GLN A 52 11.25 12.33 10.51
CA GLN A 52 12.05 12.06 11.72
C GLN A 52 11.45 10.90 12.53
N ARG A 53 10.13 10.86 12.68
CA ARG A 53 9.42 9.76 13.36
C ARG A 53 9.57 8.43 12.61
N THR A 54 9.46 8.43 11.28
CA THR A 54 9.67 7.23 10.45
C THR A 54 11.11 6.71 10.61
N HIS A 55 12.10 7.60 10.56
CA HIS A 55 13.49 7.21 10.79
C HIS A 55 13.70 6.64 12.19
N ALA A 56 13.18 7.32 13.23
CA ALA A 56 13.28 6.86 14.61
C ALA A 56 12.59 5.50 14.81
N ALA A 57 11.45 5.26 14.15
CA ALA A 57 10.75 3.98 14.18
C ALA A 57 11.65 2.85 13.64
N LEU A 58 12.32 3.05 12.50
CA LEU A 58 13.27 2.07 11.98
C LEU A 58 14.38 1.78 12.99
N VAL A 59 15.01 2.83 13.55
CA VAL A 59 16.10 2.69 14.52
C VAL A 59 15.65 1.87 15.73
N LEU A 60 14.44 2.12 16.25
CA LEU A 60 13.89 1.37 17.37
C LEU A 60 13.58 -0.09 17.02
N LEU A 61 12.97 -0.35 15.86
CA LEU A 61 12.63 -1.70 15.42
C LEU A 61 13.89 -2.55 15.19
N VAL A 62 14.92 -1.97 14.55
CA VAL A 62 16.21 -2.63 14.35
C VAL A 62 16.94 -2.82 15.68
N GLY A 63 17.00 -1.78 16.52
CA GLY A 63 17.66 -1.84 17.82
C GLY A 63 17.04 -2.87 18.78
N LYS A 64 15.72 -3.11 18.66
CA LYS A 64 15.00 -4.15 19.41
C LYS A 64 15.03 -5.53 18.75
N GLY A 65 15.67 -5.67 17.58
CA GLY A 65 15.70 -6.93 16.82
C GLY A 65 14.35 -7.37 16.24
N VAL A 66 13.38 -6.45 16.17
CA VAL A 66 12.04 -6.71 15.59
C VAL A 66 12.14 -6.81 14.08
N MET A 67 13.06 -6.09 13.45
CA MET A 67 13.38 -6.23 12.03
C MET A 67 14.88 -6.00 11.75
N LYS A 68 15.33 -6.36 10.56
CA LYS A 68 16.68 -6.10 10.03
C LYS A 68 16.64 -5.05 8.93
N VAL A 69 17.78 -4.42 8.67
CA VAL A 69 17.90 -3.45 7.56
C VAL A 69 17.70 -4.14 6.20
N ASP A 70 18.12 -5.38 6.03
CA ASP A 70 17.92 -6.12 4.79
C ASP A 70 16.44 -6.44 4.53
N GLU A 71 15.65 -6.60 5.58
CA GLU A 71 14.18 -6.75 5.47
C GLU A 71 13.53 -5.45 5.01
N LEU A 72 14.01 -4.29 5.47
CA LEU A 72 13.58 -2.99 4.95
C LEU A 72 13.92 -2.84 3.46
N ARG A 73 15.15 -3.20 3.06
CA ARG A 73 15.58 -3.15 1.65
C ARG A 73 14.67 -3.98 0.76
N ARG A 74 14.44 -5.25 1.12
CA ARG A 74 13.51 -6.13 0.41
C ARG A 74 12.12 -5.50 0.25
N GLY A 75 11.58 -4.88 1.32
CA GLY A 75 10.28 -4.24 1.27
C GLY A 75 10.22 -3.04 0.32
N VAL A 76 11.27 -2.21 0.29
CA VAL A 76 11.37 -1.06 -0.62
C VAL A 76 11.58 -1.52 -2.08
N GLU A 77 12.36 -2.58 -2.29
CA GLU A 77 12.63 -3.15 -3.62
C GLU A 77 11.40 -3.83 -4.24
N ALA A 78 10.47 -4.30 -3.41
CA ALA A 78 9.20 -4.91 -3.83
C ALA A 78 8.14 -3.89 -4.29
N LEU A 79 8.36 -2.58 -4.08
CA LEU A 79 7.41 -1.56 -4.51
C LEU A 79 7.26 -1.55 -6.04
N THR A 80 6.02 -1.33 -6.50
CA THR A 80 5.75 -1.17 -7.94
C THR A 80 6.56 0.01 -8.52
N PRO A 81 6.91 0.00 -9.82
CA PRO A 81 7.69 1.07 -10.43
C PRO A 81 7.10 2.47 -10.23
N SER A 82 5.77 2.63 -10.38
CA SER A 82 5.12 3.92 -10.17
C SER A 82 5.26 4.41 -8.73
N VAL A 83 5.01 3.53 -7.75
CA VAL A 83 5.17 3.87 -6.33
C VAL A 83 6.62 4.20 -6.02
N TYR A 84 7.57 3.44 -6.56
CA TYR A 84 8.99 3.69 -6.35
C TYR A 84 9.44 5.02 -6.97
N GLU A 85 8.91 5.43 -8.11
CA GLU A 85 9.28 6.68 -8.76
C GLU A 85 8.60 7.90 -8.12
N ASP A 86 7.34 7.76 -7.72
CA ASP A 86 6.52 8.89 -7.26
C ASP A 86 6.68 9.19 -5.75
N TRP A 87 6.95 8.18 -4.91
CA TRP A 87 6.99 8.37 -3.46
C TRP A 87 8.32 8.93 -2.95
N GLY A 88 8.22 9.73 -1.90
CA GLY A 88 9.35 10.24 -1.13
C GLY A 88 10.13 9.14 -0.42
N TYR A 89 11.36 9.47 -0.03
CA TYR A 89 12.29 8.52 0.59
C TYR A 89 11.71 7.87 1.86
N TYR A 90 11.18 8.68 2.78
CA TYR A 90 10.62 8.19 4.03
C TYR A 90 9.23 7.57 3.87
N GLU A 91 8.49 7.87 2.80
CA GLU A 91 7.21 7.19 2.50
C GLU A 91 7.45 5.72 2.15
N LYS A 92 8.45 5.45 1.30
CA LYS A 92 8.89 4.09 0.96
C LYS A 92 9.31 3.31 2.21
N TRP A 93 10.03 3.94 3.13
CA TRP A 93 10.42 3.33 4.40
C TRP A 93 9.21 3.00 5.27
N GLY A 94 8.28 3.94 5.43
CA GLY A 94 7.05 3.72 6.19
C GLY A 94 6.25 2.53 5.66
N ALA A 95 6.09 2.44 4.34
CA ALA A 95 5.38 1.35 3.70
C ALA A 95 6.09 -0.01 3.85
N ALA A 96 7.41 -0.05 3.65
CA ALA A 96 8.19 -1.27 3.83
C ALA A 96 8.16 -1.77 5.29
N MET A 97 8.28 -0.87 6.28
CA MET A 97 8.15 -1.23 7.69
C MET A 97 6.75 -1.74 8.02
N ALA A 98 5.70 -1.04 7.58
CA ALA A 98 4.32 -1.46 7.79
C ALA A 98 4.05 -2.84 7.19
N HIS A 99 4.51 -3.09 5.96
CA HIS A 99 4.41 -4.39 5.32
C HIS A 99 5.09 -5.48 6.16
N MET A 100 6.31 -5.23 6.63
CA MET A 100 7.07 -6.16 7.46
C MET A 100 6.38 -6.47 8.80
N MET A 101 5.83 -5.45 9.45
CA MET A 101 5.14 -5.63 10.74
C MET A 101 3.86 -6.46 10.57
N LEU A 102 3.13 -6.28 9.47
CA LEU A 102 1.98 -7.11 9.10
C LEU A 102 2.40 -8.55 8.76
N GLU A 103 3.44 -8.71 7.93
CA GLU A 103 3.94 -10.02 7.50
C GLU A 103 4.38 -10.88 8.70
N ARG A 104 4.92 -10.24 9.74
CA ARG A 104 5.37 -10.89 10.98
C ARG A 104 4.29 -11.01 12.05
N GLY A 105 3.09 -10.47 11.81
CA GLY A 105 2.00 -10.46 12.78
C GLY A 105 2.29 -9.64 14.04
N VAL A 106 3.13 -8.60 13.94
CA VAL A 106 3.37 -7.66 15.05
C VAL A 106 2.10 -6.86 15.37
N PHE A 107 1.30 -6.60 14.35
CA PHE A 107 -0.08 -6.17 14.46
C PHE A 107 -0.88 -6.81 13.32
N SER A 108 -2.18 -7.00 13.53
CA SER A 108 -3.08 -7.48 12.50
C SER A 108 -3.40 -6.37 11.48
N PRO A 109 -3.87 -6.72 10.26
CA PRO A 109 -4.40 -5.74 9.31
C PRO A 109 -5.45 -4.81 9.94
N GLU A 110 -6.34 -5.36 10.76
CA GLU A 110 -7.41 -4.62 11.44
C GLU A 110 -6.87 -3.61 12.46
N GLU A 111 -5.89 -4.02 13.28
CA GLU A 111 -5.23 -3.12 14.23
C GLU A 111 -4.49 -1.99 13.50
N PHE A 112 -3.89 -2.29 12.35
CA PHE A 112 -3.20 -1.31 11.52
C PHE A 112 -4.16 -0.29 10.90
N ASP A 113 -5.26 -0.77 10.31
CA ASP A 113 -6.32 0.08 9.75
C ASP A 113 -6.91 0.99 10.83
N LEU A 114 -7.21 0.44 12.00
CA LEU A 114 -7.70 1.20 13.14
C LEU A 114 -6.72 2.30 13.58
N GLY A 115 -5.42 1.97 13.63
CA GLY A 115 -4.35 2.92 13.95
C GLY A 115 -4.20 4.06 12.92
N LEU A 116 -4.63 3.84 11.68
CA LEU A 116 -4.58 4.81 10.59
C LEU A 116 -5.86 5.63 10.43
N GLY A 117 -6.76 5.56 11.41
CA GLY A 117 -8.05 6.25 11.36
C GLY A 117 -9.04 5.60 10.42
N GLY A 118 -8.81 4.33 10.04
CA GLY A 118 -9.89 3.46 9.61
C GLY A 118 -10.99 3.45 10.67
N PRO A 119 -12.22 3.05 10.31
CA PRO A 119 -13.29 3.08 11.28
C PRO A 119 -12.85 2.20 12.47
N ALA A 120 -12.58 2.84 13.62
CA ALA A 120 -13.14 2.31 14.86
C ALA A 120 -14.58 1.94 14.49
N SER A 121 -15.13 0.84 14.96
CA SER A 121 -16.54 0.59 14.66
C SER A 121 -17.40 1.61 15.43
N PRO A 122 -17.92 2.71 14.82
CA PRO A 122 -19.27 3.14 15.14
C PRO A 122 -20.15 3.30 13.91
N GLU A 123 -19.67 3.01 12.70
CA GLU A 123 -20.51 3.06 11.48
C GLU A 123 -21.51 1.90 11.39
N ALA A 124 -21.35 0.85 12.21
CA ALA A 124 -22.25 -0.29 12.23
C ALA A 124 -23.72 0.10 12.50
N ASP A 125 -23.97 1.22 13.19
CA ASP A 125 -25.31 1.71 13.54
C ASP A 125 -25.76 2.99 12.83
N ALA A 126 -24.94 3.57 11.94
CA ALA A 126 -25.38 4.72 11.16
C ALA A 126 -26.55 4.35 10.21
N PRO A 127 -27.51 5.26 9.99
CA PRO A 127 -28.55 5.07 8.97
C PRO A 127 -27.92 5.06 7.57
N PRO A 128 -28.52 4.35 6.59
CA PRO A 128 -28.00 4.32 5.22
C PRO A 128 -27.95 5.73 4.64
N GLN A 129 -26.82 6.06 3.99
CA GLN A 129 -26.60 7.39 3.39
C GLN A 129 -27.45 7.63 2.13
N PHE A 130 -28.00 6.57 1.53
CA PHE A 130 -28.80 6.62 0.31
C PHE A 130 -30.18 5.98 0.50
N THR A 131 -31.14 6.43 -0.29
CA THR A 131 -32.53 5.93 -0.30
C THR A 131 -32.89 5.32 -1.65
N VAL A 132 -33.86 4.39 -1.65
CA VAL A 132 -34.40 3.82 -2.90
C VAL A 132 -35.00 4.93 -3.77
N GLY A 133 -34.68 4.94 -5.05
CA GLY A 133 -35.05 5.99 -6.02
C GLY A 133 -34.02 7.13 -6.13
N GLN A 134 -33.01 7.18 -5.27
CA GLN A 134 -31.98 8.23 -5.32
C GLN A 134 -30.98 8.00 -6.45
N ARG A 135 -30.65 9.07 -7.18
CA ARG A 135 -29.53 9.06 -8.14
C ARG A 135 -28.20 9.10 -7.40
N VAL A 136 -27.30 8.20 -7.75
CA VAL A 136 -25.97 8.03 -7.14
C VAL A 136 -24.91 7.88 -8.22
N ARG A 137 -23.65 8.16 -7.86
CA ARG A 137 -22.48 7.95 -8.71
C ARG A 137 -21.50 7.02 -8.01
N VAL A 138 -21.02 6.01 -8.71
CA VAL A 138 -20.02 5.09 -8.15
C VAL A 138 -18.68 5.80 -8.06
N ARG A 139 -18.11 5.84 -6.85
CA ARG A 139 -16.81 6.45 -6.60
C ARG A 139 -15.68 5.60 -7.21
N GLU A 140 -14.72 6.26 -7.85
CA GLU A 140 -13.44 5.67 -8.22
C GLU A 140 -12.58 5.42 -6.97
N GLU A 141 -12.01 4.22 -6.89
CA GLU A 141 -11.01 3.90 -5.87
C GLU A 141 -9.62 4.30 -6.36
N LYS A 142 -8.93 5.13 -5.57
CA LYS A 142 -7.58 5.61 -5.89
C LYS A 142 -6.57 4.71 -5.17
N PRO A 143 -5.74 3.93 -5.89
CA PRO A 143 -4.76 3.04 -5.27
C PRO A 143 -3.75 3.78 -4.37
N LEU A 144 -3.49 5.05 -4.71
CA LEU A 144 -2.43 5.87 -4.11
C LEU A 144 -2.61 6.14 -2.61
N SER A 145 -3.81 6.01 -2.05
CA SER A 145 -4.07 6.31 -0.64
C SER A 145 -3.97 5.09 0.28
N ARG A 146 -3.72 3.89 -0.25
CA ARG A 146 -3.67 2.67 0.57
C ARG A 146 -2.36 1.93 0.32
N TRP A 147 -1.70 1.54 1.42
CA TRP A 147 -0.48 0.72 1.41
C TRP A 147 -0.71 -0.72 0.91
N ARG A 148 -1.97 -1.11 0.65
CA ARG A 148 -2.38 -2.36 -0.01
C ARG A 148 -3.51 -2.09 -0.99
N LYS A 149 -3.57 -2.85 -2.09
CA LYS A 149 -4.68 -2.82 -3.03
C LYS A 149 -5.98 -3.20 -2.31
N PRO A 150 -7.04 -2.37 -2.36
CA PRO A 150 -8.29 -2.68 -1.66
C PRO A 150 -8.98 -3.91 -2.26
N HIS A 151 -9.49 -4.81 -1.40
CA HIS A 151 -10.39 -5.88 -1.83
C HIS A 151 -11.78 -5.30 -2.08
N LEU A 152 -12.04 -4.91 -3.33
CA LEU A 152 -13.30 -4.31 -3.74
C LEU A 152 -14.24 -5.38 -4.31
N ARG A 153 -15.53 -5.25 -4.00
CA ARG A 153 -16.61 -6.00 -4.68
C ARG A 153 -17.24 -5.20 -5.81
N THR A 154 -16.91 -3.92 -5.92
CA THR A 154 -17.35 -3.03 -7.00
C THR A 154 -16.52 -3.28 -8.24
N PRO A 155 -17.10 -3.80 -9.34
CA PRO A 155 -16.38 -4.01 -10.58
C PRO A 155 -15.88 -2.69 -11.17
N GLY A 156 -14.68 -2.68 -11.75
CA GLY A 156 -14.08 -1.43 -12.23
C GLY A 156 -14.84 -0.74 -13.37
N TYR A 157 -15.61 -1.48 -14.17
CA TYR A 157 -16.34 -0.93 -15.31
C TYR A 157 -17.50 0.00 -14.95
N ILE A 158 -17.94 0.02 -13.68
CA ILE A 158 -18.98 0.94 -13.20
C ILE A 158 -18.43 2.16 -12.48
N PHE A 159 -17.11 2.31 -12.33
CA PHE A 159 -16.55 3.50 -11.70
C PHE A 159 -16.90 4.77 -12.49
N GLY A 160 -17.31 5.82 -11.77
CA GLY A 160 -17.74 7.09 -12.35
C GLY A 160 -19.13 7.07 -12.99
N VAL A 161 -19.76 5.90 -13.15
CA VAL A 161 -21.10 5.74 -13.74
C VAL A 161 -22.17 6.20 -12.76
N GLU A 162 -23.21 6.86 -13.28
CA GLU A 162 -24.40 7.24 -12.52
C GLU A 162 -25.51 6.19 -12.65
N GLY A 163 -26.22 5.95 -11.57
CA GLY A 163 -27.35 5.02 -11.50
C GLY A 163 -28.41 5.48 -10.49
N VAL A 164 -29.43 4.66 -10.32
CA VAL A 164 -30.49 4.86 -9.32
C VAL A 164 -30.46 3.68 -8.34
N VAL A 165 -30.58 3.95 -7.05
CA VAL A 165 -30.72 2.90 -6.04
C VAL A 165 -32.07 2.22 -6.23
N ASP A 166 -32.05 0.95 -6.64
CA ASP A 166 -33.27 0.18 -6.90
C ASP A 166 -33.79 -0.51 -5.62
N THR A 167 -32.91 -1.17 -4.89
CA THR A 167 -33.26 -1.96 -3.69
C THR A 167 -32.23 -1.75 -2.58
N TYR A 168 -32.67 -1.83 -1.32
CA TYR A 168 -31.81 -1.85 -0.14
C TYR A 168 -31.83 -3.23 0.51
N GLU A 169 -30.69 -3.94 0.49
CA GLU A 169 -30.56 -5.34 0.91
C GLU A 169 -30.09 -5.49 2.39
N GLY A 170 -30.07 -4.41 3.17
CA GLY A 170 -29.62 -4.43 4.55
C GLY A 170 -28.12 -4.16 4.74
N LYS A 171 -27.60 -4.53 5.92
CA LYS A 171 -26.19 -4.30 6.31
C LYS A 171 -25.38 -5.57 6.14
N PHE A 172 -24.26 -5.47 5.44
CA PHE A 172 -23.28 -6.54 5.26
C PHE A 172 -21.94 -6.09 5.85
N GLY A 173 -21.11 -7.05 6.31
CA GLY A 173 -19.74 -6.73 6.70
C GLY A 173 -18.95 -6.21 5.49
N ASP A 174 -18.08 -5.22 5.70
CA ASP A 174 -17.29 -4.64 4.62
C ASP A 174 -16.38 -5.73 4.01
N PRO A 175 -16.58 -6.09 2.72
CA PRO A 175 -15.81 -7.11 2.04
C PRO A 175 -14.30 -6.85 2.04
N HIS A 176 -13.88 -5.58 2.09
CA HIS A 176 -12.48 -5.21 2.24
C HIS A 176 -11.88 -5.88 3.47
N PHE A 177 -12.56 -5.81 4.61
CA PHE A 177 -12.11 -6.41 5.87
C PHE A 177 -12.41 -7.90 5.93
N LEU A 178 -13.56 -8.35 5.42
CA LEU A 178 -13.93 -9.78 5.43
C LEU A 178 -12.92 -10.65 4.67
N ALA A 179 -12.37 -10.16 3.55
CA ALA A 179 -11.40 -10.90 2.75
C ALA A 179 -10.03 -11.07 3.43
N PHE A 180 -9.73 -10.28 4.46
CA PHE A 180 -8.48 -10.34 5.21
C PHE A 180 -8.64 -10.91 6.62
N ARG A 181 -9.84 -11.37 7.00
CA ARG A 181 -10.01 -12.20 8.19
C ARG A 181 -9.18 -13.49 8.02
N CYS A 182 -8.04 -13.55 8.68
CA CYS A 182 -7.49 -14.82 9.10
C CYS A 182 -8.40 -15.32 10.22
N ASP A 183 -9.36 -16.17 9.89
CA ASP A 183 -10.17 -16.87 10.88
C ASP A 183 -9.23 -17.54 11.89
N GLN A 184 -9.25 -17.07 13.14
CA GLN A 184 -8.69 -17.82 14.24
C GLN A 184 -9.59 -19.03 14.48
N GLY A 185 -9.06 -20.21 14.21
CA GLY A 185 -9.53 -21.45 14.84
C GLY A 185 -9.14 -21.50 16.31
#